data_AF-A0A531N933-F1
#
_entry.id   AF-A0A531N933-F1
#
_cell.length_a   1.000
_cell.length_b   1.000
_cell.length_c   1.000
_cell.angle_alpha   90.00
_cell.angle_beta   90.00
_cell.angle_gamma   90.00
#
_symmetry.space_group_name_H-M   'P 1'
#
loop_
_entity.id
_entity.type
_entity.pdbx_description
1 polymer ?
#
loop_
_entity_poly.entity_id
_entity_poly.type
_entity_poly.pdbx_seq_one_letter_code
_entity_poly.pdbx_strand_id
1 'polypeptide(L)'
;QQSCAKAGITIEVKREPSDGYWSEVWLKQPFSTGGWNGRSTQDQIYSTAYLSTAAWNDTHFFNENFDKLLIEARAEFDQDKRKNLYREMAIIVRDQGGTIAPLFSQNIDATGPGVNGFVKSPMRDLGNASALVQCWLEA
;
A
#
# COMPACT_ATOMS: atom_id res chain seq x y z
N GLN A 1 16.26 1.39 12.69
CA GLN A 1 17.09 1.85 13.83
C GLN A 1 18.57 1.53 13.66
N GLN A 2 19.00 0.26 13.62
CA GLN A 2 20.44 -0.08 13.51
C GLN A 2 21.15 0.51 12.28
N SER A 3 20.52 0.48 11.10
CA SER A 3 21.09 1.09 9.89
C SER A 3 21.15 2.62 9.97
N CYS A 4 20.15 3.27 10.58
CA CYS A 4 20.10 4.73 10.76
C CYS A 4 21.21 5.22 11.70
N ALA A 5 21.51 4.46 12.77
CA ALA A 5 22.55 4.79 13.73
C ALA A 5 23.95 4.87 13.07
N LYS A 6 24.22 4.03 12.06
CA LYS A 6 25.46 4.09 11.27
C LYS A 6 25.61 5.39 10.48
N ALA A 7 24.50 6.07 10.19
CA ALA A 7 24.46 7.37 9.53
C ALA A 7 24.32 8.55 10.52
N GLY A 8 24.47 8.30 11.84
CA GLY A 8 24.33 9.34 12.87
C GLY A 8 22.88 9.75 13.15
N ILE A 9 21.89 9.01 12.67
CA ILE A 9 20.47 9.30 12.90
C ILE A 9 19.96 8.48 14.08
N THR A 10 19.59 9.17 15.16
CA THR A 10 18.97 8.57 16.34
C THR A 10 17.48 8.36 16.10
N ILE A 11 17.02 7.11 16.15
CA ILE A 11 15.59 6.76 16.06
C ILE A 11 15.14 6.19 17.41
N GLU A 12 14.18 6.86 18.04
CA GLU A 12 13.44 6.36 19.20
C GLU A 12 12.26 5.50 18.72
N VAL A 13 12.17 4.26 19.19
CA VAL A 13 11.05 3.37 18.82
C VAL A 13 9.96 3.49 19.88
N LYS A 14 8.83 4.08 19.50
CA LYS A 14 7.62 4.16 20.32
C LYS A 14 6.62 3.12 19.86
N ARG A 15 6.15 2.27 20.77
CA ARG A 15 5.11 1.27 20.50
C ARG A 15 3.79 1.81 21.01
N GLU A 16 2.91 2.16 20.09
CA GLU A 16 1.59 2.69 20.41
C GLU A 16 0.52 1.59 20.28
N PRO A 17 -0.50 1.57 21.15
CA PRO A 17 -1.62 0.63 21.03
C PRO A 17 -2.36 0.80 19.70
N SER A 18 -2.88 -0.30 19.15
CA SER A 18 -3.61 -0.27 17.89
C SER A 18 -4.87 0.61 17.90
N ASP A 19 -5.51 0.75 19.07
CA ASP A 19 -6.79 1.46 19.24
C ASP A 19 -6.70 2.98 18.98
N GLY A 20 -5.51 3.58 19.10
CA GLY A 20 -5.27 5.01 18.85
C GLY A 20 -4.29 5.30 17.72
N TYR A 21 -3.69 4.27 17.10
CA TYR A 21 -2.60 4.46 16.14
C TYR A 21 -3.01 5.32 14.93
N TRP A 22 -4.19 5.07 14.38
CA TRP A 22 -4.64 5.73 13.15
C TRP A 22 -5.12 7.17 13.38
N SER A 23 -5.47 7.54 14.62
CA SER A 23 -5.90 8.91 14.95
C SER A 23 -4.74 9.78 15.48
N GLU A 24 -3.86 9.20 16.29
CA GLU A 24 -2.82 9.94 17.02
C GLU A 24 -1.43 9.83 16.40
N VAL A 25 -1.16 8.80 15.59
CA VAL A 25 0.18 8.50 15.07
C VAL A 25 0.25 8.68 13.57
N TRP A 26 -0.56 7.93 12.83
CA TRP A 26 -0.60 7.98 11.38
C TRP A 26 -1.07 9.37 10.91
N LEU A 27 -0.43 9.93 9.88
CA LEU A 27 -0.57 11.33 9.42
C LEU A 27 -0.15 12.42 10.42
N LYS A 28 0.13 12.10 11.69
CA LYS A 28 0.49 13.07 12.75
C LYS A 28 1.98 13.09 13.06
N GLN A 29 2.61 11.92 13.12
CA GLN A 29 4.03 11.80 13.43
C GLN A 29 4.89 11.93 12.16
N PRO A 30 6.08 12.54 12.26
CA PRO A 30 6.96 12.77 11.10
C PRO A 30 7.52 11.48 10.50
N PHE A 31 7.52 10.39 11.27
CA PHE A 31 7.92 9.07 10.80
C PHE A 31 7.08 8.01 11.52
N SER A 32 6.31 7.24 10.76
CA SER A 32 5.43 6.20 11.28
C SER A 32 5.40 5.01 10.32
N THR A 33 4.99 3.85 10.82
CA THR A 33 4.82 2.65 9.99
C THR A 33 3.41 2.62 9.42
N GLY A 34 3.29 2.55 8.10
CA GLY A 34 2.04 2.34 7.40
C GLY A 34 2.06 1.03 6.62
N GLY A 35 0.90 0.67 6.05
CA GLY A 35 0.79 -0.46 5.15
C GLY A 35 -0.34 -0.22 4.16
N TRP A 36 -0.07 -0.47 2.88
CA TRP A 36 -1.05 -0.35 1.81
C TRP A 36 -1.32 -1.72 1.20
N ASN A 37 -2.59 -2.13 1.19
CA ASN A 37 -3.01 -3.28 0.42
C ASN A 37 -3.04 -2.94 -1.07
N GLY A 38 -2.90 -3.96 -1.92
CA GLY A 38 -3.08 -3.83 -3.37
C GLY A 38 -4.43 -3.22 -3.73
N ARG A 39 -4.50 -2.64 -4.94
CA ARG A 39 -5.72 -2.09 -5.54
C ARG A 39 -5.88 -2.66 -6.95
N SER A 40 -7.10 -2.63 -7.48
CA SER A 40 -7.37 -3.17 -8.82
C SER A 40 -6.76 -2.32 -9.92
N THR A 41 -6.51 -1.03 -9.65
CA THR A 41 -5.84 -0.11 -10.58
C THR A 41 -4.80 0.73 -9.86
N GLN A 42 -3.82 1.21 -10.62
CA GLN A 42 -2.79 2.14 -10.12
C GLN A 42 -3.39 3.51 -9.79
N ASP A 43 -4.42 3.96 -10.51
CA ASP A 43 -5.18 5.17 -10.18
C ASP A 43 -5.78 5.11 -8.77
N GLN A 44 -6.33 3.97 -8.34
CA GLN A 44 -6.96 3.85 -7.03
C GLN A 44 -5.96 4.10 -5.91
N ILE A 45 -4.76 3.53 -5.98
CA ILE A 45 -3.75 3.74 -4.93
C ILE A 45 -3.20 5.16 -4.96
N TYR A 46 -2.91 5.71 -6.15
CA TYR A 46 -2.42 7.09 -6.27
C TYR A 46 -3.44 8.13 -5.82
N SER A 47 -4.72 7.93 -6.12
CA SER A 47 -5.79 8.83 -5.68
C SER A 47 -6.04 8.78 -4.18
N THR A 48 -5.77 7.63 -3.57
CA THR A 48 -6.04 7.41 -2.14
C THR A 48 -4.87 7.86 -1.27
N ALA A 49 -3.63 7.68 -1.72
CA ALA A 49 -2.44 7.83 -0.90
C ALA A 49 -1.45 8.91 -1.36
N TYR A 50 -1.57 9.45 -2.58
CA TYR A 50 -0.56 10.37 -3.15
C TYR A 50 -1.12 11.64 -3.77
N LEU A 51 -2.39 11.67 -4.20
CA LEU A 51 -3.03 12.90 -4.64
C LEU A 51 -2.93 13.94 -3.51
N SER A 52 -2.53 15.17 -3.84
CA SER A 52 -2.29 16.22 -2.82
C SER A 52 -3.48 16.47 -1.89
N THR A 53 -4.71 16.23 -2.35
CA THR A 53 -5.94 16.40 -1.58
C THR A 53 -6.44 15.12 -0.93
N ALA A 54 -5.72 14.01 -1.07
CA ALA A 54 -6.13 12.73 -0.51
C ALA A 54 -6.08 12.76 1.02
N ALA A 55 -7.18 12.35 1.64
CA ALA A 55 -7.29 12.29 3.11
C ALA A 55 -6.26 11.35 3.76
N TRP A 56 -5.76 10.38 2.99
CA TRP A 56 -4.82 9.36 3.45
C TRP A 56 -3.43 9.51 2.83
N ASN A 57 -3.05 10.74 2.47
CA ASN A 57 -1.69 11.05 2.02
C ASN A 57 -0.70 11.00 3.18
N ASP A 58 -0.30 9.78 3.55
CA ASP A 58 0.48 9.46 4.75
C ASP A 58 1.91 9.99 4.73
N THR A 59 2.39 10.41 3.56
CA THR A 59 3.72 11.01 3.40
C THR A 59 3.68 12.51 3.23
N HIS A 60 2.50 13.13 3.26
CA HIS A 60 2.32 14.56 2.98
C HIS A 60 2.99 14.98 1.66
N PHE A 61 2.87 14.12 0.65
CA PHE A 61 3.44 14.34 -0.67
C PHE A 61 2.55 15.28 -1.47
N PHE A 62 3.01 16.51 -1.69
CA PHE A 62 2.29 17.53 -2.45
C PHE A 62 3.07 17.85 -3.73
N ASN A 63 2.51 17.46 -4.88
CA ASN A 63 3.18 17.66 -6.16
C ASN A 63 2.16 17.92 -7.28
N GLU A 64 2.08 19.18 -7.73
CA GLU A 64 1.11 19.58 -8.76
C GLU A 64 1.29 18.86 -10.10
N ASN A 65 2.53 18.48 -10.45
CA ASN A 65 2.78 17.74 -11.69
C ASN A 65 2.25 16.30 -11.58
N PHE A 66 2.48 15.64 -10.44
CA PHE A 66 1.91 14.33 -10.16
C PHE A 66 0.38 14.37 -10.23
N ASP A 67 -0.25 15.37 -9.60
CA ASP A 67 -1.71 15.49 -9.60
C ASP A 67 -2.27 15.66 -11.02
N LYS A 68 -1.64 16.47 -11.86
CA LYS A 68 -2.04 16.64 -13.27
C LYS A 68 -1.93 15.33 -14.05
N LEU A 69 -0.79 14.64 -13.93
CA LEU A 69 -0.57 13.35 -14.59
C LEU A 69 -1.57 12.28 -14.11
N LEU A 70 -1.96 12.28 -12.84
CA LEU A 70 -2.97 11.37 -12.32
C LEU A 70 -4.33 11.56 -13.00
N ILE A 71 -4.77 12.81 -13.13
CA ILE A 71 -6.04 13.13 -13.81
C ILE A 71 -5.98 12.79 -15.29
N GLU A 72 -4.85 13.08 -15.96
CA GLU A 72 -4.63 12.71 -17.37
C GLU A 72 -4.66 11.20 -17.58
N ALA A 73 -3.89 10.44 -16.79
CA ALA A 73 -3.82 8.99 -16.88
C ALA A 73 -5.18 8.32 -16.63
N ARG A 74 -6.02 8.91 -15.78
CA ARG A 74 -7.39 8.42 -15.53
C ARG A 74 -8.29 8.55 -16.76
N ALA A 75 -8.11 9.61 -17.56
CA ALA A 75 -8.91 9.87 -18.76
C ALA A 75 -8.34 9.22 -20.03
N GLU A 76 -7.13 8.64 -19.98
CA GLU A 76 -6.49 8.00 -21.12
C GLU A 76 -7.01 6.57 -21.36
N PHE A 77 -7.43 6.31 -22.60
CA PHE A 77 -7.99 5.02 -23.04
C PHE A 77 -6.94 4.12 -23.71
N ASP A 78 -5.90 4.71 -24.31
CA ASP A 78 -4.77 4.00 -24.87
C ASP A 78 -3.90 3.40 -23.76
N GLN A 79 -3.74 2.09 -23.80
CA GLN A 79 -3.06 1.37 -22.72
C GLN A 79 -1.56 1.67 -22.64
N ASP A 80 -0.90 1.86 -23.77
CA ASP A 80 0.54 2.11 -23.80
C ASP A 80 0.85 3.54 -23.35
N LYS A 81 0.03 4.52 -23.77
CA LYS A 81 0.11 5.89 -23.26
C LYS A 81 -0.14 5.95 -21.75
N ARG A 82 -1.22 5.32 -21.28
CA ARG A 82 -1.55 5.29 -19.85
C ARG A 82 -0.45 4.64 -19.02
N LYS A 83 0.15 3.56 -19.52
CA LYS A 83 1.29 2.90 -18.86
C LYS A 83 2.49 3.84 -18.73
N ASN A 84 2.80 4.62 -19.77
CA ASN A 84 3.90 5.58 -19.72
C ASN A 84 3.64 6.71 -18.72
N LEU A 85 2.42 7.27 -18.69
CA LEU A 85 2.02 8.26 -17.68
C LEU A 85 2.20 7.72 -16.25
N TYR A 86 1.71 6.51 -15.98
CA TYR A 86 1.90 5.87 -14.68
C TYR A 86 3.36 5.58 -14.34
N ARG A 87 4.20 5.28 -15.33
CA ARG A 87 5.64 5.12 -15.12
C ARG A 87 6.29 6.44 -14.71
N GLU A 88 5.93 7.55 -15.36
CA GLU A 88 6.44 8.88 -14.99
C GLU A 88 6.04 9.25 -13.57
N MET A 89 4.78 9.03 -13.21
CA MET A 89 4.29 9.22 -11.85
C MET A 89 5.04 8.37 -10.82
N ALA A 90 5.33 7.11 -11.13
CA ALA A 90 6.10 6.22 -10.25
C ALA A 90 7.54 6.74 -10.04
N ILE A 91 8.16 7.33 -11.07
CA ILE A 91 9.49 7.96 -10.96
C ILE A 91 9.43 9.19 -10.06
N ILE A 92 8.39 10.04 -10.20
CA ILE A 92 8.20 11.20 -9.33
C ILE A 92 8.08 10.76 -7.86
N VAL A 93 7.25 9.75 -7.58
CA VAL A 93 7.10 9.22 -6.21
C VAL A 93 8.40 8.62 -5.69
N ARG A 94 9.16 7.91 -6.53
CA ARG A 94 10.47 7.35 -6.15
C ARG A 94 11.46 8.43 -5.75
N ASP A 95 11.53 9.51 -6.52
CA ASP A 95 12.57 10.54 -6.37
C ASP A 95 12.18 11.64 -5.37
N GLN A 96 10.89 11.88 -5.18
CA GLN A 96 10.38 13.03 -4.41
C GLN A 96 9.32 12.66 -3.36
N GLY A 97 8.90 11.40 -3.28
CA GLY A 97 7.95 10.93 -2.26
C GLY A 97 8.61 10.70 -0.90
N GLY A 98 7.77 10.61 0.15
CA GLY A 98 8.23 10.31 1.51
C GLY A 98 8.18 8.82 1.89
N THR A 99 7.71 7.95 0.98
CA THR A 99 7.48 6.54 1.30
C THR A 99 8.79 5.75 1.26
N ILE A 100 9.09 5.06 2.35
CA ILE A 100 10.12 4.02 2.37
C ILE A 100 9.41 2.67 2.28
N ALA A 101 9.60 1.96 1.16
CA ALA A 101 8.97 0.65 0.91
C ALA A 101 10.00 -0.49 0.99
N PRO A 102 10.30 -1.01 2.21
CA PRO A 102 11.33 -2.04 2.38
C PRO A 102 10.86 -3.45 2.03
N LEU A 103 9.55 -3.68 1.93
CA LEU A 103 8.97 -5.02 1.75
C LEU A 103 7.64 -4.97 1.00
N PHE A 104 7.37 -6.05 0.28
CA PHE A 104 6.05 -6.39 -0.26
C PHE A 104 5.59 -7.68 0.41
N SER A 105 4.68 -7.57 1.38
CA SER A 105 4.21 -8.72 2.17
C SER A 105 3.51 -9.75 1.29
N GLN A 106 3.76 -11.02 1.59
CA GLN A 106 3.03 -12.15 1.02
C GLN A 106 2.10 -12.72 2.08
N ASN A 107 0.86 -13.04 1.68
CA ASN A 107 -0.04 -13.81 2.53
C ASN A 107 0.33 -15.30 2.42
N ILE A 108 0.50 -15.94 3.57
CA ILE A 108 0.80 -17.36 3.68
C ILE A 108 -0.43 -18.05 4.26
N ASP A 109 -1.08 -18.86 3.45
CA ASP A 109 -2.23 -19.65 3.84
C ASP A 109 -1.82 -21.13 3.97
N ALA A 110 -2.34 -21.81 5.00
CA ALA A 110 -2.17 -23.24 5.20
C ALA A 110 -3.53 -23.93 5.20
N THR A 111 -3.64 -25.06 4.51
CA THR A 111 -4.82 -25.93 4.48
C THR A 111 -4.47 -27.33 5.01
N GLY A 112 -5.47 -28.03 5.55
CA GLY A 112 -5.30 -29.39 6.09
C GLY A 112 -5.72 -30.49 5.10
N PRO A 113 -5.26 -31.74 5.32
CA PRO A 113 -5.80 -32.90 4.60
C PRO A 113 -7.33 -32.96 4.78
N GLY A 114 -8.07 -33.10 3.69
CA GLY A 114 -9.55 -33.15 3.69
C GLY A 114 -10.25 -31.79 3.52
N VAL A 115 -9.52 -30.67 3.43
CA VAL A 115 -10.10 -29.37 3.07
C VAL A 115 -10.09 -29.19 1.55
N ASN A 116 -11.28 -29.18 0.96
CA ASN A 116 -11.49 -28.94 -0.47
C ASN A 116 -12.04 -27.54 -0.73
N GLY A 117 -11.94 -27.05 -1.98
CA GLY A 117 -12.53 -25.77 -2.39
C GLY A 117 -11.69 -24.51 -2.15
N PHE A 118 -10.50 -24.64 -1.56
CA PHE A 118 -9.65 -23.48 -1.28
C PHE A 118 -9.08 -22.86 -2.57
N VAL A 119 -9.32 -21.56 -2.76
CA VAL A 119 -8.75 -20.76 -3.83
C VAL A 119 -7.84 -19.70 -3.26
N LYS A 120 -6.53 -19.79 -3.56
CA LYS A 120 -5.56 -18.78 -3.14
C LYS A 120 -5.88 -17.43 -3.78
N SER A 121 -5.85 -16.37 -2.99
CA SER A 121 -5.99 -14.99 -3.48
C SER A 121 -4.74 -14.17 -3.15
N PRO A 122 -4.30 -13.28 -4.07
CA PRO A 122 -3.22 -12.35 -3.77
C PRO A 122 -3.66 -11.16 -2.89
N MET A 123 -4.97 -11.01 -2.62
CA MET A 123 -5.50 -9.79 -1.97
C MET A 123 -5.41 -9.83 -0.44
N ARG A 124 -5.88 -10.92 0.18
CA ARG A 124 -5.87 -11.14 1.64
C ARG A 124 -5.69 -12.62 1.96
N ASP A 125 -5.37 -12.89 3.21
CA ASP A 125 -5.37 -14.21 3.84
C ASP A 125 -6.69 -14.97 3.64
N LEU A 126 -6.62 -16.29 3.77
CA LEU A 126 -7.73 -17.24 3.68
C LEU A 126 -8.54 -17.08 2.39
N GLY A 127 -7.84 -16.95 1.26
CA GLY A 127 -8.47 -16.79 -0.05
C GLY A 127 -9.33 -15.52 -0.11
N ASN A 128 -8.76 -14.36 0.23
CA ASN A 128 -9.49 -13.09 0.35
C ASN A 128 -10.61 -13.12 1.40
N ALA A 129 -10.36 -13.75 2.55
CA ALA A 129 -11.32 -13.99 3.63
C ALA A 129 -12.57 -14.77 3.20
N SER A 130 -12.52 -15.51 2.10
CA SER A 130 -13.66 -16.27 1.56
C SER A 130 -13.60 -17.78 1.80
N ALA A 131 -12.51 -18.28 2.40
CA ALA A 131 -12.35 -19.71 2.66
C ALA A 131 -13.53 -20.32 3.43
N LEU A 132 -14.12 -19.60 4.40
CA LEU A 132 -15.24 -20.10 5.21
C LEU A 132 -16.54 -20.35 4.42
N VAL A 133 -16.69 -19.75 3.24
CA VAL A 133 -17.86 -19.95 2.37
C VAL A 133 -17.53 -20.77 1.12
N GLN A 134 -16.25 -20.93 0.78
CA GLN A 134 -15.79 -21.67 -0.39
C GLN A 134 -15.33 -23.09 -0.08
N CYS A 135 -14.79 -23.32 1.12
CA CYS A 135 -14.20 -24.60 1.47
C CYS A 135 -15.23 -25.54 2.09
N TRP A 136 -15.02 -26.84 1.91
CA TRP A 136 -15.77 -27.91 2.57
C TRP A 136 -14.83 -29.02 3.02
N LEU A 137 -15.31 -29.86 3.94
CA LEU A 137 -14.60 -31.04 4.39
C LEU A 137 -15.02 -32.23 3.54
N GLU A 138 -14.03 -33.03 3.12
CA GLU A 138 -14.28 -34.37 2.62
C GLU A 138 -14.84 -35.25 3.74
N ALA A 139 -15.85 -36.07 3.40
CA ALA A 139 -16.57 -36.92 4.35
C ALA A 139 -15.79 -38.19 4.72
#